data_AF-A0A484BB50-F1
#
_entry.id   AF-A0A484BB50-F1
#
_cell.length_a   1.000
_cell.length_b   1.000
_cell.length_c   1.000
_cell.angle_alpha   90.00
_cell.angle_beta   90.00
_cell.angle_gamma   90.00
#
_symmetry.space_group_name_H-M   'P 1'
#
loop_
_entity.id
_entity.type
_entity.pdbx_description
1 polymer ?
#
loop_
_entity_poly.entity_id
_entity_poly.type
_entity_poly.pdbx_seq_one_letter_code
_entity_poly.pdbx_strand_id
1 'polypeptide(L)'
;MHSNSLIIGLLTICLTSVQAQFWKQSTNDYQSWERETIANREPGICYRTVYVQTLNPELRQRQMSHCCKGYAVRKTSNSGTLLCEPICNPECINGVCVSPGNCECGPGYSFHSESERPCRKYGE
;
A
#
# COMPACT_ATOMS: atom_id res chain seq x y z
N MET A 1 55.66 11.64 -21.15
CA MET A 1 54.55 12.20 -21.95
C MET A 1 53.90 11.06 -22.70
N HIS A 2 52.58 10.90 -22.50
CA HIS A 2 51.59 10.20 -23.33
C HIS A 2 52.03 9.00 -24.20
N SER A 3 51.51 7.80 -23.89
CA SER A 3 50.33 7.17 -24.56
C SER A 3 50.78 6.40 -25.82
N ASN A 4 50.22 5.29 -26.27
CA ASN A 4 48.97 4.59 -26.03
C ASN A 4 49.08 3.24 -26.77
N SER A 5 48.20 2.31 -26.43
CA SER A 5 47.75 1.22 -27.30
C SER A 5 48.78 0.15 -27.67
N LEU A 6 48.74 -0.97 -26.94
CA LEU A 6 48.69 -2.34 -27.48
C LEU A 6 48.50 -3.38 -26.35
N ILE A 7 47.72 -3.03 -25.32
CA ILE A 7 47.25 -3.97 -24.28
C ILE A 7 45.72 -3.87 -24.19
N ILE A 8 45.06 -3.85 -25.35
CA ILE A 8 43.63 -4.05 -25.48
C ILE A 8 43.48 -5.41 -26.14
N GLY A 9 43.19 -6.46 -25.36
CA GLY A 9 42.86 -7.75 -25.96
C GLY A 9 42.91 -9.01 -25.09
N LEU A 10 43.43 -8.97 -23.85
CA LEU A 10 43.61 -10.19 -23.05
C LEU A 10 43.33 -10.03 -21.55
N LEU A 11 42.42 -9.12 -21.18
CA LEU A 11 41.85 -9.00 -19.81
C LEU A 11 40.31 -8.91 -19.82
N THR A 12 39.66 -9.46 -20.83
CA THR A 12 38.18 -9.42 -20.99
C THR A 12 37.49 -10.75 -20.73
N ILE A 13 38.13 -11.72 -20.08
CA ILE A 13 37.49 -13.01 -19.78
C ILE A 13 37.71 -13.31 -18.29
N CYS A 14 36.61 -13.36 -17.52
CA CYS A 14 36.50 -13.68 -16.07
C CYS A 14 36.21 -12.52 -15.08
N LEU A 15 35.38 -11.55 -15.45
CA LEU A 15 34.48 -10.89 -14.48
C LEU A 15 33.00 -11.14 -14.86
N THR A 16 32.69 -12.39 -15.22
CA THR A 16 31.32 -12.87 -15.28
C THR A 16 30.86 -13.23 -13.88
N SER A 17 30.41 -12.25 -13.12
CA SER A 17 29.27 -12.45 -12.23
C SER A 17 28.78 -11.08 -11.81
N VAL A 18 27.76 -10.64 -12.55
CA VAL A 18 26.67 -9.81 -12.05
C VAL A 18 26.44 -10.10 -10.57
N GLN A 19 27.10 -9.37 -9.70
CA GLN A 19 26.63 -9.14 -8.35
C GLN A 19 26.01 -7.76 -8.39
N ALA A 20 24.85 -7.69 -9.05
CA ALA A 20 23.87 -6.70 -8.69
C ALA A 20 23.49 -7.00 -7.23
N GLN A 21 24.30 -6.50 -6.29
CA GLN A 21 23.98 -6.46 -4.88
C GLN A 21 22.91 -5.39 -4.70
N PHE A 22 21.72 -5.67 -5.22
CA PHE A 22 20.51 -5.04 -4.73
C PHE A 22 20.45 -5.39 -3.25
N TRP A 23 20.57 -4.37 -2.40
CA TRP A 23 20.38 -4.47 -0.96
C TRP A 23 18.98 -5.05 -0.70
N LYS A 24 18.84 -6.38 -0.69
CA LYS A 24 17.69 -7.05 -0.11
C LYS A 24 17.86 -6.88 1.39
N GLN A 25 17.40 -5.73 1.90
CA GLN A 25 17.23 -5.51 3.33
C GLN A 25 16.49 -6.74 3.86
N SER A 26 17.03 -7.40 4.90
CA SER A 26 16.33 -8.47 5.62
C SER A 26 15.11 -7.85 6.29
N THR A 27 14.02 -7.67 5.55
CA THR A 27 12.79 -7.10 6.06
C THR A 27 12.17 -8.12 7.00
N ASN A 28 11.90 -7.71 8.24
CA ASN A 28 11.16 -8.51 9.20
C ASN A 28 9.89 -9.05 8.53
N ASP A 29 9.58 -10.34 8.72
CA ASP A 29 8.41 -11.01 8.12
C ASP A 29 7.12 -10.21 8.37
N TYR A 30 6.98 -9.60 9.54
CA TYR A 30 5.86 -8.72 9.87
C TYR A 30 5.79 -7.48 8.96
N GLN A 31 6.92 -6.82 8.68
CA GLN A 31 6.97 -5.64 7.80
C GLN A 31 6.74 -5.99 6.33
N SER A 32 7.09 -7.20 5.91
CA SER A 32 6.77 -7.68 4.57
C SER A 32 5.27 -7.93 4.44
N TRP A 33 4.71 -8.68 5.39
CA TRP A 33 3.28 -8.98 5.47
C TRP A 33 2.41 -7.70 5.52
N GLU A 34 2.78 -6.72 6.35
CA GLU A 34 2.01 -5.48 6.51
C GLU A 34 1.96 -4.69 5.19
N ARG A 35 3.10 -4.56 4.50
CA ARG A 35 3.16 -3.85 3.21
C ARG A 35 2.36 -4.54 2.12
N GLU A 36 2.44 -5.87 2.05
CA GLU A 36 1.66 -6.66 1.09
C GLU A 36 0.15 -6.55 1.37
N THR A 37 -0.23 -6.67 2.64
CA THR A 37 -1.63 -6.53 3.08
C THR A 37 -2.20 -5.16 2.73
N ILE A 38 -1.44 -4.08 2.98
CA ILE A 38 -1.84 -2.71 2.61
C ILE A 38 -1.89 -2.51 1.09
N ALA A 39 -1.00 -3.16 0.33
CA ALA A 39 -1.01 -3.06 -1.13
C ALA A 39 -2.21 -3.77 -1.77
N ASN A 40 -2.65 -4.88 -1.17
CA ASN A 40 -3.77 -5.68 -1.66
C ASN A 40 -5.13 -5.21 -1.15
N ARG A 41 -5.19 -4.35 -0.13
CA ARG A 41 -6.47 -3.86 0.43
C ARG A 41 -7.22 -2.97 -0.56
N GLU A 42 -8.53 -2.98 -0.48
CA GLU A 42 -9.37 -2.11 -1.31
C GLU A 42 -9.12 -0.62 -1.03
N PRO A 43 -9.05 0.24 -2.06
CA PRO A 43 -8.73 1.65 -1.90
C PRO A 43 -9.87 2.46 -1.27
N GLY A 44 -11.09 1.92 -1.20
CA GLY A 44 -12.24 2.59 -0.58
C GLY A 44 -12.69 3.86 -1.29
N ILE A 45 -12.40 4.02 -2.59
CA ILE A 45 -12.79 5.19 -3.39
C ILE A 45 -14.07 4.87 -4.16
N CYS A 46 -15.10 5.67 -3.94
CA CYS A 46 -16.38 5.63 -4.63
C CYS A 46 -16.58 6.90 -5.46
N TYR A 47 -17.45 6.83 -6.47
CA TYR A 47 -17.76 7.97 -7.34
C TYR A 47 -19.24 8.30 -7.29
N ARG A 48 -19.57 9.59 -7.39
CA ARG A 48 -20.95 10.06 -7.54
C ARG A 48 -21.02 11.17 -8.59
N THR A 49 -22.12 11.22 -9.32
CA THR A 49 -22.38 12.32 -10.25
C THR A 49 -22.99 13.50 -9.50
N VAL A 50 -22.37 14.66 -9.63
CA VAL A 50 -22.89 15.93 -9.12
C VAL A 50 -23.33 16.80 -10.30
N TYR A 51 -24.50 17.42 -10.15
CA TYR A 51 -25.04 18.34 -11.12
C TYR A 51 -24.63 19.76 -10.72
N VAL A 52 -23.80 20.41 -11.54
CA VAL A 52 -23.38 21.80 -11.33
C VAL A 52 -24.24 22.74 -12.17
N GLN A 53 -24.60 23.89 -11.61
CA GLN A 53 -25.32 24.89 -12.38
C GLN A 53 -24.37 25.56 -13.37
N THR A 54 -24.59 25.33 -14.67
CA THR A 54 -23.81 25.89 -15.78
C THR A 54 -24.75 26.46 -16.83
N LEU A 55 -24.29 27.50 -17.55
CA LEU A 55 -25.02 28.09 -18.68
C LEU A 55 -25.21 27.07 -19.82
N ASN A 56 -24.22 26.20 -20.04
CA ASN A 56 -24.31 25.11 -21.00
C ASN A 56 -24.90 23.85 -20.30
N PRO A 57 -26.08 23.35 -20.70
CA PRO A 57 -26.71 22.17 -20.10
C PRO A 57 -25.94 20.85 -20.32
N GLU A 58 -25.10 20.77 -21.35
CA GLU A 58 -24.27 19.57 -21.63
C GLU A 58 -23.10 19.42 -20.65
N LEU A 59 -22.69 20.50 -19.97
CA LEU A 59 -21.60 20.50 -18.99
C LEU A 59 -22.07 20.37 -17.54
N ARG A 60 -23.34 19.97 -17.34
CA ARG A 60 -23.97 19.95 -16.02
C ARG A 60 -23.44 18.82 -15.13
N GLN A 61 -23.04 17.70 -15.70
CA GLN A 61 -22.65 16.51 -14.93
C GLN A 61 -21.14 16.46 -14.70
N ARG A 62 -20.73 16.40 -13.43
CA ARG A 62 -19.34 16.13 -13.04
C ARG A 62 -19.28 14.87 -12.19
N GLN A 63 -18.26 14.05 -12.40
CA GLN A 63 -18.00 12.88 -11.56
C GLN A 63 -17.09 13.30 -10.41
N MET A 64 -17.53 13.11 -9.17
CA MET A 64 -16.78 13.46 -7.97
C MET A 64 -16.43 12.21 -7.18
N SER A 65 -15.16 12.08 -6.77
CA SER A 65 -14.69 11.00 -5.90
C SER A 65 -14.97 11.31 -4.42
N HIS A 66 -15.15 10.26 -3.62
CA HIS A 66 -15.35 10.31 -2.17
C HIS A 66 -14.99 8.96 -1.56
N CYS A 67 -14.81 8.90 -0.24
CA CYS A 67 -14.64 7.62 0.44
C CYS A 67 -15.96 6.85 0.49
N CYS A 68 -15.89 5.54 0.23
CA CYS A 68 -17.01 4.63 0.37
C CYS A 68 -17.50 4.55 1.83
N LYS A 69 -18.70 4.02 2.04
CA LYS A 69 -19.24 3.80 3.39
C LYS A 69 -18.30 2.91 4.20
N GLY A 70 -17.98 3.33 5.42
CA GLY A 70 -17.05 2.62 6.29
C GLY A 70 -15.58 2.94 6.03
N TYR A 71 -15.27 3.91 5.17
CA TYR A 71 -13.92 4.43 4.96
C TYR A 71 -13.84 5.92 5.37
N ALA A 72 -12.71 6.35 5.89
CA ALA A 72 -12.43 7.73 6.30
C ALA A 72 -11.23 8.30 5.54
N VAL A 73 -11.22 9.62 5.34
CA VAL A 73 -10.10 10.31 4.69
C VAL A 73 -8.89 10.36 5.63
N ARG A 74 -7.74 9.86 5.18
CA ARG A 74 -6.46 10.07 5.86
C ARG A 74 -5.94 11.46 5.51
N LYS A 75 -5.85 12.37 6.49
CA LYS A 75 -5.32 13.73 6.28
C LYS A 75 -3.80 13.67 6.08
N THR A 76 -3.34 13.54 4.84
CA THR A 76 -1.94 13.79 4.48
C THR A 76 -1.78 15.25 4.12
N SER A 77 -1.33 16.07 5.08
CA SER A 77 -1.04 17.48 4.87
C SER A 77 -0.22 17.68 3.59
N ASN A 78 -0.81 18.33 2.59
CA ASN A 78 -0.19 18.84 1.34
C ASN A 78 -0.23 17.99 0.05
N SER A 79 -0.87 16.81 0.02
CA SER A 79 -1.10 16.12 -1.27
C SER A 79 -2.59 16.17 -1.61
N GLY A 80 -2.96 16.70 -2.78
CA GLY A 80 -4.34 16.69 -3.30
C GLY A 80 -4.89 15.29 -3.62
N THR A 81 -4.26 14.25 -3.09
CA THR A 81 -4.61 12.84 -3.28
C THR A 81 -5.64 12.44 -2.23
N LEU A 82 -6.83 11.98 -2.68
CA LEU A 82 -7.83 11.40 -1.79
C LEU A 82 -7.37 10.01 -1.37
N LEU A 83 -6.96 9.87 -0.10
CA LEU A 83 -6.62 8.59 0.50
C LEU A 83 -7.71 8.18 1.49
N CYS A 84 -8.38 7.06 1.20
CA CYS A 84 -9.44 6.50 2.05
C CYS A 84 -8.92 5.28 2.79
N GLU A 85 -9.15 5.23 4.10
CA GLU A 85 -8.78 4.11 4.96
C GLU A 85 -10.01 3.47 5.58
N PRO A 86 -10.09 2.13 5.66
CA PRO A 86 -11.22 1.46 6.26
C PRO A 86 -11.29 1.76 7.75
N ILE A 87 -12.51 1.85 8.26
CA ILE A 87 -12.80 2.07 9.68
C ILE A 87 -13.06 0.70 10.31
N CYS A 88 -12.23 0.32 11.28
CA CYS A 88 -12.43 -0.87 12.10
C CYS A 88 -12.79 -0.46 13.52
N ASN A 89 -13.88 -1.00 14.04
CA ASN A 89 -14.27 -0.89 15.44
C ASN A 89 -14.73 -2.28 15.92
N PRO A 90 -14.02 -2.92 16.85
CA PRO A 90 -12.82 -2.43 17.54
C PRO A 90 -11.58 -2.34 16.63
N GLU A 91 -10.55 -1.62 17.10
CA GLU A 91 -9.30 -1.46 16.35
C GLU A 91 -8.56 -2.79 16.17
N CYS A 92 -7.93 -2.98 15.01
CA CYS A 92 -7.14 -4.17 14.68
C CYS A 92 -5.75 -4.15 15.35
N ILE A 93 -5.67 -4.34 16.66
CA ILE A 93 -4.37 -4.48 17.35
C ILE A 93 -3.69 -5.78 16.90
N ASN A 94 -2.41 -5.73 16.49
CA ASN A 94 -1.67 -6.86 15.88
C ASN A 94 -2.23 -7.33 14.52
N GLY A 95 -2.94 -6.45 13.82
CA GLY A 95 -3.48 -6.69 12.50
C GLY A 95 -3.52 -5.41 11.67
N VAL A 96 -4.02 -5.53 10.46
CA VAL A 96 -4.30 -4.41 9.56
C VAL A 96 -5.80 -4.41 9.24
N CYS A 97 -6.43 -3.25 9.33
CA CYS A 97 -7.80 -3.06 8.87
C CYS A 97 -7.82 -3.11 7.34
N VAL A 98 -8.38 -4.17 6.76
CA VAL A 98 -8.40 -4.41 5.30
C VAL A 98 -9.71 -4.01 4.66
N SER A 99 -10.81 -4.03 5.43
CA SER A 99 -12.13 -3.53 5.03
C SER A 99 -12.93 -3.14 6.28
N PRO A 100 -14.07 -2.44 6.16
CA PRO A 100 -14.79 -1.93 7.31
C PRO A 100 -15.18 -3.05 8.28
N GLY A 101 -14.67 -2.97 9.52
CA GLY A 101 -14.91 -3.98 10.56
C GLY A 101 -14.18 -5.31 10.38
N ASN A 102 -13.28 -5.45 9.41
CA ASN A 102 -12.55 -6.68 9.15
C ASN A 102 -11.04 -6.48 9.22
N CYS A 103 -10.37 -7.35 9.97
CA CYS A 103 -8.93 -7.28 10.24
C CYS A 103 -8.22 -8.47 9.59
N GLU A 104 -7.13 -8.19 8.88
CA GLU A 104 -6.13 -9.20 8.54
C GLU A 104 -5.14 -9.27 9.72
N CYS A 105 -4.99 -10.43 10.35
CA CYS A 105 -4.12 -10.57 11.51
C CYS A 105 -2.68 -10.88 11.09
N GLY A 106 -1.72 -10.30 11.80
CA GLY A 106 -0.30 -10.51 11.52
C GLY A 106 0.17 -11.93 11.82
N PRO A 107 1.38 -12.31 11.35
CA PRO A 107 1.97 -13.60 11.67
C PRO A 107 1.98 -13.87 13.18
N GLY A 108 1.44 -15.01 13.60
CA GLY A 108 1.29 -15.37 15.01
C GLY A 108 -0.08 -15.05 15.64
N TYR A 109 -1.00 -14.43 14.89
CA TYR A 109 -2.32 -14.02 15.37
C TYR A 109 -3.48 -14.60 14.53
N SER A 110 -4.64 -14.77 15.16
CA SER A 110 -5.88 -15.28 14.57
C SER A 110 -7.03 -14.30 14.77
N PHE A 111 -7.99 -14.26 13.84
CA PHE A 111 -9.14 -13.36 13.87
C PHE A 111 -10.30 -13.89 14.73
N HIS A 112 -10.91 -13.02 15.55
CA HIS A 112 -12.02 -13.29 16.46
C HIS A 112 -13.10 -12.21 16.32
N SER A 113 -14.19 -12.55 15.63
CA SER A 113 -15.24 -11.63 15.14
C SER A 113 -16.05 -10.89 16.22
N GLU A 114 -16.03 -11.35 17.47
CA GLU A 114 -16.86 -10.79 18.57
C GLU A 114 -16.03 -10.28 19.75
N SER A 115 -14.74 -10.09 19.53
CA SER A 115 -13.84 -9.67 20.60
C SER A 115 -13.50 -8.19 20.51
N GLU A 116 -13.35 -7.53 21.67
CA GLU A 116 -12.78 -6.17 21.78
C GLU A 116 -11.36 -6.05 21.19
N ARG A 117 -10.71 -7.20 20.95
CA ARG A 117 -9.38 -7.33 20.34
C ARG A 117 -9.41 -8.40 19.26
N PRO A 118 -9.73 -8.03 18.00
CA PRO A 118 -9.99 -8.99 16.93
C PRO A 118 -8.84 -9.93 16.63
N CYS A 119 -7.58 -9.49 16.74
CA CYS A 119 -6.41 -10.34 16.47
C CYS A 119 -5.75 -10.80 17.77
N ARG A 120 -5.93 -12.09 18.10
CA ARG A 120 -5.40 -12.74 19.30
C ARG A 120 -4.29 -13.72 18.95
N LYS A 121 -3.35 -13.97 19.87
CA LYS A 121 -2.28 -14.93 19.60
C LYS A 121 -2.85 -16.35 19.43
N TYR A 122 -2.15 -17.18 18.69
CA TYR A 122 -2.47 -18.60 18.62
C TYR A 122 -2.39 -19.25 20.01
N GLY A 123 -3.46 -19.96 20.40
CA GLY A 123 -3.51 -20.76 21.63
C GLY A 123 -3.91 -19.99 22.90
N GLU A 124 -4.39 -18.75 22.77
CA GLU A 124 -5.04 -17.98 23.86
C GLU A 124 -6.56 -18.20 23.90
#